data_AF-A0A524K6X8-F1
#
_entry.id   AF-A0A524K6X8-F1
#
_cell.length_a   1.000
_cell.length_b   1.000
_cell.length_c   1.000
_cell.angle_alpha   90.00
_cell.angle_beta   90.00
_cell.angle_gamma   90.00
#
_symmetry.space_group_name_H-M   'P 1'
#
loop_
_entity.id
_entity.type
_entity.pdbx_description
1 polymer ?
#
loop_
_entity_poly.entity_id
_entity_poly.type
_entity_poly.pdbx_seq_one_letter_code
_entity_poly.pdbx_strand_id
1 'polypeptide(L)'
;MIVVYTSPGCASCRKVKQWLKDRNLKFIEKNIFSTLLNENEIKHLLMRSENGTEDIISKRSKIIQESKIDLDELSIKELVHFIQQNPSILKRPIILNERNFLVGYDEEEI
;
A
#
# COMPACT_ATOMS: atom_id res chain seq x y z
N MET A 1 -14.88 2.70 7.78
CA MET A 1 -13.73 3.39 8.45
C MET A 1 -12.59 3.61 7.46
N ILE A 2 -11.92 4.76 7.46
CA ILE A 2 -10.77 5.02 6.56
C ILE A 2 -9.49 4.50 7.19
N VAL A 3 -8.69 3.75 6.44
CA VAL A 3 -7.35 3.31 6.82
C VAL A 3 -6.36 3.86 5.80
N VAL A 4 -5.23 4.37 6.28
CA VAL A 4 -4.15 4.92 5.45
C VAL A 4 -2.85 4.20 5.79
N TYR A 5 -2.34 3.42 4.85
CA TYR A 5 -1.01 2.82 4.98
C TYR A 5 0.05 3.83 4.55
N THR A 6 0.99 4.10 5.44
CA THR A 6 2.02 5.13 5.28
C THR A 6 3.40 4.57 5.54
N SER A 7 4.40 5.40 5.27
CA SER A 7 5.76 5.20 5.78
C SER A 7 6.39 6.52 6.20
N PRO A 8 7.44 6.49 7.05
CA PRO A 8 8.22 7.68 7.37
C PRO A 8 8.80 8.35 6.12
N GLY A 9 8.94 9.67 6.14
CA GLY A 9 9.53 10.46 5.05
C GLY A 9 8.67 10.63 3.78
N CYS A 10 7.62 9.82 3.59
CA CYS A 10 6.75 9.84 2.41
C CYS A 10 5.98 11.17 2.27
N ALA A 11 6.28 11.95 1.23
CA ALA A 11 5.63 13.24 0.97
C ALA A 11 4.14 13.11 0.65
N SER A 12 3.78 12.18 -0.24
CA SER A 12 2.38 11.89 -0.59
C SER A 12 1.56 11.45 0.61
N CYS A 13 2.15 10.68 1.52
CA CYS A 13 1.51 10.26 2.77
C CYS A 13 1.20 11.46 3.69
N ARG A 14 2.08 12.48 3.72
CA ARG A 14 1.80 13.72 4.47
C ARG A 14 0.63 14.48 3.84
N LYS A 15 0.58 14.59 2.50
CA LYS A 15 -0.51 15.25 1.78
C LYS A 15 -1.87 14.59 2.06
N VAL A 16 -1.97 13.27 1.92
CA VAL A 16 -3.21 12.51 2.24
C VAL A 16 -3.67 12.75 3.66
N LYS A 17 -2.77 12.63 4.65
CA LYS A 17 -3.13 12.82 6.04
C LYS A 17 -3.58 14.25 6.33
N GLN A 18 -2.96 15.23 5.69
CA GLN A 18 -3.36 16.63 5.84
C GLN A 18 -4.75 16.84 5.23
N TRP A 19 -4.98 16.35 4.01
CA TRP A 19 -6.27 16.44 3.31
C TRP A 19 -7.43 15.85 4.14
N LEU A 20 -7.21 14.69 4.76
CA LEU A 20 -8.19 14.04 5.66
C LEU A 20 -8.42 14.87 6.92
N LYS A 21 -7.37 15.43 7.53
CA LYS A 21 -7.46 16.27 8.73
C LYS A 21 -8.20 17.58 8.45
N ASP A 22 -7.91 18.25 7.35
CA ASP A 22 -8.53 19.53 6.96
C ASP A 22 -10.05 19.38 6.77
N ARG A 23 -10.51 18.18 6.40
CA ARG A 23 -11.92 17.81 6.25
C ARG A 23 -12.52 17.14 7.50
N ASN A 24 -11.77 17.09 8.59
CA ASN A 24 -12.19 16.46 9.85
C ASN A 24 -12.60 14.98 9.70
N LEU A 25 -12.00 14.27 8.75
CA LEU A 25 -12.27 12.86 8.50
C LEU A 25 -11.45 11.98 9.44
N LYS A 26 -12.13 11.07 10.14
CA LYS A 26 -11.47 10.09 11.02
C LYS A 26 -10.82 9.00 10.18
N PHE A 27 -9.55 8.73 10.44
CA PHE A 27 -8.80 7.64 9.81
C PHE A 27 -7.83 6.97 10.79
N ILE A 28 -7.47 5.73 10.47
CA ILE A 28 -6.39 4.99 11.13
C ILE A 28 -5.15 5.07 10.25
N GLU A 29 -4.05 5.59 10.79
CA GLU A 29 -2.74 5.49 10.15
C GLU A 29 -2.08 4.15 10.52
N LYS A 30 -1.62 3.41 9.50
CA LYS A 30 -0.80 2.21 9.68
C LYS A 30 0.53 2.37 8.98
N ASN A 31 1.62 2.38 9.74
CA ASN A 31 2.96 2.40 9.15
C ASN A 31 3.36 0.98 8.72
N ILE A 32 3.65 0.81 7.43
CA ILE A 32 3.97 -0.49 6.82
C ILE A 32 5.27 -1.13 7.32
N PHE A 33 6.14 -0.37 8.01
CA PHE A 33 7.38 -0.88 8.60
C PHE A 33 7.24 -1.28 10.06
N SER A 34 6.41 -0.56 10.82
CA SER A 34 6.24 -0.82 12.27
C SER A 34 5.06 -1.74 12.56
N THR A 35 4.06 -1.73 11.69
CA THR A 35 2.95 -2.69 11.71
C THR A 35 3.24 -3.70 10.64
N LEU A 36 3.82 -4.84 11.01
CA LEU A 36 3.97 -5.97 10.10
C LEU A 36 2.58 -6.27 9.52
N LEU A 37 2.42 -6.03 8.22
CA LEU A 37 1.20 -6.39 7.52
C LEU A 37 1.07 -7.90 7.64
N ASN A 38 0.06 -8.36 8.38
CA ASN A 38 -0.18 -9.78 8.49
C ASN A 38 -0.68 -10.31 7.13
N GLU A 39 -0.62 -11.62 6.95
CA GLU A 39 -0.97 -12.27 5.69
C GLU A 39 -2.39 -11.90 5.22
N ASN A 40 -3.35 -11.84 6.14
CA ASN A 40 -4.73 -11.50 5.83
C ASN A 40 -4.87 -10.06 5.36
N GLU A 41 -4.10 -9.14 5.93
CA GLU A 41 -4.12 -7.73 5.55
C GLU A 41 -3.53 -7.53 4.15
N ILE A 42 -2.43 -8.20 3.82
CA ILE A 42 -1.84 -8.16 2.46
C ILE A 42 -2.79 -8.78 1.44
N LYS A 43 -3.37 -9.95 1.75
CA LYS A 43 -4.39 -10.58 0.91
C LYS A 43 -5.60 -9.65 0.71
N HIS A 44 -6.02 -8.96 1.76
CA HIS A 44 -7.11 -7.99 1.66
C HIS A 44 -6.75 -6.83 0.72
N LEU A 45 -5.54 -6.29 0.77
CA LEU A 45 -5.10 -5.25 -0.17
C LEU A 45 -5.08 -5.75 -1.61
N LEU A 46 -4.56 -6.96 -1.84
CA LEU A 46 -4.54 -7.59 -3.17
C LEU A 46 -5.95 -7.86 -3.72
N MET A 47 -6.92 -8.20 -2.86
CA MET A 47 -8.31 -8.40 -3.27
C MET A 47 -9.05 -7.09 -3.55
N ARG A 48 -8.59 -5.97 -2.99
CA ARG A 48 -9.22 -4.65 -3.16
C ARG A 48 -8.66 -3.86 -4.33
N SER A 49 -7.47 -4.22 -4.84
CA SER A 49 -6.95 -3.65 -6.08
C SER A 49 -7.66 -4.21 -7.31
N GLU A 50 -7.76 -3.41 -8.36
CA GLU A 50 -8.40 -3.81 -9.62
C GLU A 50 -7.43 -4.66 -10.47
N ASN A 51 -6.15 -4.27 -10.49
CA ASN A 51 -5.09 -4.93 -11.27
C ASN A 51 -4.13 -5.73 -10.38
N GLY A 52 -4.56 -6.14 -9.19
CA GLY A 52 -3.77 -6.99 -8.29
C GLY A 52 -2.46 -6.34 -7.85
N THR A 53 -1.34 -7.00 -8.17
CA THR A 53 0.03 -6.55 -7.83
C THR A 53 0.43 -5.25 -8.51
N GLU A 54 -0.08 -4.97 -9.71
CA GLU A 54 0.33 -3.80 -10.48
C GLU A 54 -0.05 -2.49 -9.82
N ASP A 55 -1.21 -2.47 -9.14
CA ASP A 55 -1.70 -1.31 -8.44
C ASP A 55 -0.88 -1.05 -7.17
N ILE A 56 -0.60 -2.10 -6.39
CA ILE A 56 -0.07 -1.95 -5.03
C ILE A 56 1.45 -2.06 -4.94
N ILE A 57 2.12 -2.70 -5.90
CA ILE A 57 3.57 -2.91 -5.88
C ILE A 57 4.28 -1.89 -6.78
N SER A 58 5.31 -1.27 -6.22
CA SER A 58 6.24 -0.42 -6.96
C SER A 58 7.26 -1.29 -7.70
N LYS A 59 6.99 -1.63 -8.97
CA LYS A 59 7.95 -2.34 -9.85
C LYS A 59 9.29 -1.59 -10.00
N ARG A 60 9.34 -0.29 -9.67
CA ARG A 60 10.57 0.54 -9.64
C ARG A 60 11.38 0.38 -8.35
N SER A 61 10.92 -0.41 -7.39
CA SER A 61 11.66 -0.68 -6.17
C SER A 61 12.99 -1.34 -6.49
N LYS A 62 14.07 -0.83 -5.89
CA LYS A 62 15.41 -1.40 -6.02
C LYS A 62 15.44 -2.88 -5.64
N ILE A 63 14.67 -3.26 -4.60
CA ILE A 63 14.54 -4.66 -4.16
C ILE A 63 14.02 -5.54 -5.31
N ILE A 64 12.99 -5.08 -6.02
CA ILE A 64 12.42 -5.84 -7.14
C ILE A 64 13.43 -5.95 -8.28
N GLN A 65 14.06 -4.83 -8.65
CA GLN A 65 15.07 -4.79 -9.72
C GLN A 65 16.28 -5.68 -9.44
N GLU A 66 16.71 -5.79 -8.18
CA GLU A 66 17.86 -6.60 -7.77
C GLU A 66 17.50 -8.08 -7.54
N SER A 67 16.28 -8.36 -7.11
CA SER A 67 15.84 -9.72 -6.75
C SER A 67 15.64 -10.64 -7.96
N LYS A 68 15.59 -10.11 -9.19
CA LYS A 68 15.31 -10.84 -10.45
C LYS A 68 14.04 -11.71 -10.39
N ILE A 69 13.12 -11.42 -9.48
CA ILE A 69 11.87 -12.18 -9.38
C ILE A 69 10.90 -11.68 -10.43
N ASP A 70 10.14 -12.61 -11.00
CA ASP A 70 8.92 -12.27 -11.70
C ASP A 70 7.75 -12.35 -10.70
N LEU A 71 7.10 -11.22 -10.44
CA LEU A 71 5.95 -11.17 -9.54
C LEU A 71 4.76 -11.96 -10.07
N ASP A 72 4.64 -12.07 -11.38
CA ASP A 72 3.50 -12.70 -12.05
C ASP A 72 3.63 -14.24 -12.03
N GLU A 73 4.83 -14.76 -11.78
CA GLU A 73 5.10 -16.19 -11.57
C GLU A 73 4.94 -16.64 -10.12
N LEU A 74 4.86 -15.71 -9.16
CA LEU A 74 4.70 -16.06 -7.75
C LEU A 74 3.28 -16.57 -7.45
N SER A 75 3.18 -17.63 -6.66
CA SER A 75 1.91 -17.96 -6.01
C SER A 75 1.51 -16.84 -5.04
N ILE A 76 0.20 -16.71 -4.75
CA ILE A 76 -0.31 -15.74 -3.77
C ILE A 76 0.42 -15.87 -2.42
N LYS A 77 0.76 -17.08 -1.99
CA LYS A 77 1.47 -17.31 -0.73
C LYS A 77 2.89 -16.76 -0.77
N GLU A 78 3.62 -16.99 -1.86
CA GLU A 78 4.98 -16.48 -2.06
C GLU A 78 5.00 -14.96 -2.19
N LEU A 79 4.04 -14.40 -2.94
CA LEU A 79 3.85 -12.97 -3.08
C LEU A 79 3.61 -12.29 -1.73
N VAL A 80 2.70 -12.84 -0.93
CA VAL A 80 2.42 -12.30 0.41
C VAL A 80 3.66 -12.39 1.28
N HIS A 81 4.37 -13.52 1.28
CA HIS A 81 5.62 -13.66 2.03
C HIS A 81 6.67 -12.64 1.57
N PHE A 82 6.81 -12.42 0.26
CA PHE A 82 7.73 -11.46 -0.31
C PHE A 82 7.41 -10.01 0.12
N ILE A 83 6.13 -9.63 0.13
CA ILE A 83 5.68 -8.33 0.64
C ILE A 83 5.98 -8.18 2.14
N GLN A 84 5.78 -9.23 2.95
CA GLN A 84 6.09 -9.18 4.39
C GLN A 84 7.56 -8.96 4.68
N GLN A 85 8.45 -9.62 3.91
CA GLN A 85 9.89 -9.44 4.05
C GLN A 85 10.36 -8.08 3.50
N ASN A 86 9.63 -7.53 2.52
CA ASN A 86 10.04 -6.33 1.80
C ASN A 86 8.90 -5.28 1.72
N PRO A 87 8.36 -4.78 2.85
CA PRO A 87 7.19 -3.88 2.82
C PRO A 87 7.44 -2.59 2.01
N SER A 88 8.70 -2.16 1.89
CA SER A 88 9.08 -0.99 1.10
C SER A 88 8.74 -1.09 -0.40
N ILE A 89 8.49 -2.30 -0.93
CA ILE A 89 8.04 -2.48 -2.31
C ILE A 89 6.61 -1.98 -2.53
N LEU A 90 5.81 -1.81 -1.48
CA LEU A 90 4.47 -1.28 -1.61
C LEU A 90 4.50 0.19 -2.03
N LYS A 91 3.64 0.53 -3.00
CA LYS A 91 3.30 1.92 -3.30
C LYS A 91 2.64 2.55 -2.08
N ARG A 92 2.85 3.85 -1.92
CA ARG A 92 2.40 4.59 -0.73
C ARG A 92 1.97 6.00 -1.12
N PRO A 93 0.98 6.57 -0.41
CA PRO A 93 0.12 5.90 0.57
C PRO A 93 -0.85 4.92 -0.10
N ILE A 94 -1.42 3.98 0.66
CA ILE A 94 -2.58 3.19 0.23
C ILE A 94 -3.75 3.60 1.14
N ILE A 95 -4.85 4.04 0.54
CA ILE A 95 -6.04 4.51 1.25
C ILE A 95 -7.16 3.53 0.95
N LEU A 96 -7.84 3.05 1.98
CA LEU A 96 -9.02 2.21 1.78
C LEU A 96 -10.10 2.52 2.78
N ASN A 97 -11.33 2.35 2.31
CA ASN A 97 -12.52 2.20 3.13
C ASN A 97 -13.42 1.12 2.48
N GLU A 98 -14.67 1.02 2.93
CA GLU A 98 -15.63 0.02 2.43
C GLU A 98 -15.93 0.15 0.94
N ARG A 99 -15.80 1.35 0.36
CA ARG A 99 -16.12 1.65 -1.04
C ARG A 99 -14.86 1.86 -1.87
N ASN A 100 -13.95 2.69 -1.38
CA ASN A 100 -12.81 3.19 -2.13
C ASN A 100 -11.53 2.42 -1.81
N PHE A 101 -10.68 2.28 -2.82
CA PHE A 101 -9.32 1.79 -2.72
C PHE A 101 -8.44 2.66 -3.62
N LEU A 102 -7.55 3.45 -3.04
CA LEU A 102 -6.68 4.38 -3.76
C LEU A 102 -5.23 4.09 -3.44
N VAL A 103 -4.37 4.22 -4.44
CA VAL A 103 -2.93 4.04 -4.28
C VAL A 103 -2.19 5.27 -4.79
N GLY A 104 -1.40 5.89 -3.92
CA GLY A 104 -0.73 7.15 -4.18
C GLY A 104 -1.51 8.35 -3.66
N TYR A 105 -1.13 9.53 -4.13
CA TYR A 105 -1.86 10.78 -3.90
C TYR A 105 -2.12 11.39 -5.26
N ASP A 106 -3.39 11.56 -5.57
CA ASP A 106 -3.90 12.40 -6.64
C ASP A 106 -4.90 13.37 -6.00
N GLU A 107 -4.82 14.66 -6.31
CA GLU A 107 -5.69 15.67 -5.70
C GLU A 107 -7.10 15.65 -6.29
N GLU A 108 -7.26 15.16 -7.52
CA GLU A 108 -8.56 15.05 -8.19
C GLU A 108 -9.31 13.78 -7.78
N GLU A 109 -8.59 12.70 -7.43
CA GLU A 109 -9.19 11.40 -7.08
C GLU A 109 -9.36 11.15 -5.57
N ILE A 110 -8.78 11.99 -4.70
CA ILE A 110 -8.75 11.78 -3.23
C ILE A 110 -10.03 12.18 -2.48
#